data_AF-A0AAJ1RPZ9-F1
#
_entry.id   AF-A0AAJ1RPZ9-F1
#
_cell.length_a   1.000
_cell.length_b   1.000
_cell.length_c   1.000
_cell.angle_alpha   90.00
_cell.angle_beta   90.00
_cell.angle_gamma   90.00
#
_symmetry.space_group_name_H-M   'P 1'
#
loop_
_entity.id
_entity.type
_entity.pdbx_description
1 polymer ?
#
loop_
_entity_poly.entity_id
_entity_poly.type
_entity_poly.pdbx_seq_one_letter_code
_entity_poly.pdbx_strand_id
1 'polypeptide(L)' 'MDTHEEFLVFSAVLSHCYQKAKAQKLGLTAEYGKKAGLLNSHNRLSPLGVLVGNVLMLKQS' A
#
# COMPACT_ATOMS: atom_id res chain seq x y z
N MET A 1 2.77 12.00 -11.36
CA MET A 1 2.63 10.67 -11.97
C MET A 1 1.30 10.63 -12.68
N ASP A 2 1.14 9.72 -13.65
CA ASP A 2 -0.17 9.43 -14.23
C ASP A 2 -1.10 8.94 -13.10
N THR A 3 -2.34 9.43 -13.02
CA THR A 3 -3.29 9.03 -11.96
C THR A 3 -3.53 7.52 -11.96
N HIS A 4 -3.35 6.87 -13.11
CA HIS A 4 -3.38 5.41 -13.23
C HIS A 4 -2.21 4.73 -12.51
N GLU A 5 -1.00 5.28 -12.61
CA GLU A 5 0.20 4.74 -11.97
C GLU A 5 0.09 4.84 -10.44
N GLU A 6 -0.37 5.99 -9.93
CA GLU A 6 -0.60 6.19 -8.50
C GLU A 6 -1.64 5.19 -7.94
N PHE A 7 -2.70 4.91 -8.70
CA PHE A 7 -3.69 3.90 -8.33
C PHE A 7 -3.11 2.49 -8.24
N LEU A 8 -2.27 2.10 -9.20
CA LEU A 8 -1.63 0.78 -9.20
C LEU A 8 -0.64 0.62 -8.04
N VAL A 9 0.19 1.63 -7.79
CA VAL A 9 1.14 1.65 -6.67
C VAL A 9 0.39 1.56 -5.34
N PHE A 10 -0.69 2.33 -5.18
CA PHE A 10 -1.55 2.24 -4.00
C PHE A 10 -2.15 0.85 -3.83
N SER A 11 -2.68 0.27 -4.91
CA SER A 11 -3.29 -1.06 -4.89
C SER A 11 -2.30 -2.16 -4.54
N ALA A 12 -1.06 -2.07 -5.04
CA ALA A 12 0.01 -3.00 -4.70
C ALA A 12 0.35 -2.95 -3.21
N VAL A 13 0.47 -1.75 -2.63
CA VAL A 13 0.71 -1.55 -1.20
C VAL A 13 -0.46 -2.06 -0.37
N LEU A 14 -1.69 -1.78 -0.78
CA LEU A 14 -2.88 -2.22 -0.06
C LEU A 14 -3.01 -3.75 -0.06
N SER A 15 -2.74 -4.39 -1.21
CA SER A 15 -2.69 -5.84 -1.34
C SER A 15 -1.61 -6.47 -0.45
N HIS A 16 -0.41 -5.88 -0.41
CA HIS A 16 0.65 -6.30 0.50
C HIS A 16 0.23 -6.22 1.96
N CYS A 17 -0.35 -5.09 2.38
CA CYS A 17 -0.86 -4.91 3.73
C CYS A 17 -1.96 -5.95 4.05
N TYR A 18 -2.85 -6.24 3.10
CA TYR A 18 -3.94 -7.19 3.27
C TYR A 18 -3.41 -8.60 3.58
N GLN A 19 -2.42 -9.05 2.80
CA GLN A 19 -1.75 -10.33 3.01
C GLN A 19 -1.04 -10.41 4.37
N LYS A 20 -0.35 -9.34 4.76
CA LYS A 20 0.44 -9.30 6.01
C LYS A 20 -0.42 -9.17 7.25
N ALA A 21 -1.51 -8.41 7.19
CA ALA A 21 -2.44 -8.26 8.30
C ALA A 21 -3.18 -9.58 8.62
N LYS A 22 -3.20 -10.56 7.70
CA LYS A 22 -4.04 -11.76 7.75
C LYS A 22 -5.52 -11.43 8.06
N ALA A 23 -5.90 -10.19 7.79
CA ALA A 23 -7.17 -9.64 8.18
C ALA A 23 -8.02 -9.58 6.93
N GLN A 24 -9.07 -10.40 6.87
CA GLN A 24 -10.06 -10.39 5.78
C GLN A 24 -10.96 -9.14 5.84
N LYS A 25 -10.43 -8.01 6.30
CA LYS A 25 -11.15 -6.75 6.54
C LYS A 25 -10.27 -5.57 6.12
N LEU A 26 -10.81 -4.71 5.27
CA LEU A 26 -10.12 -3.53 4.73
C LEU A 26 -9.69 -2.54 5.82
N GLY A 27 -10.52 -2.31 6.85
CA GLY A 27 -10.16 -1.40 7.94
C GLY A 27 -8.88 -1.83 8.69
N LEU A 28 -8.74 -3.12 8.99
CA LEU A 28 -7.54 -3.67 9.63
C LEU A 28 -6.31 -3.63 8.71
N THR A 29 -6.53 -3.76 7.41
CA THR A 29 -5.49 -3.62 6.39
C THR A 29 -4.93 -2.19 6.35
N ALA A 30 -5.80 -1.19 6.35
CA ALA A 30 -5.40 0.22 6.38
C ALA A 30 -4.67 0.56 7.68
N GLU A 31 -5.16 0.08 8.83
CA GLU A 31 -4.48 0.27 10.12
C GLU A 31 -3.10 -0.38 10.17
N TYR A 32 -2.93 -1.57 9.58
CA TYR A 32 -1.61 -2.17 9.42
C TYR A 32 -0.70 -1.28 8.56
N GLY A 33 -1.19 -0.79 7.41
CA GLY A 33 -0.44 0.09 6.53
C GLY A 33 0.03 1.38 7.22
N LYS A 34 -0.80 1.97 8.10
CA LYS A 34 -0.42 3.11 8.94
C LYS A 34 0.66 2.74 9.95
N LYS A 35 0.50 1.64 10.67
CA LYS A 35 1.48 1.16 11.66
C LYS A 35 2.83 0.83 11.02
N ALA A 36 2.81 0.30 9.79
CA ALA A 36 4.00 -0.01 9.01
C ALA A 36 4.62 1.24 8.35
N GLY A 37 4.02 2.43 8.50
CA GLY A 37 4.49 3.67 7.90
C GLY A 37 4.31 3.74 6.38
N LEU A 38 3.54 2.82 5.78
CA LEU A 38 3.26 2.78 4.34
C LEU A 38 2.11 3.71 3.96
N LEU A 39 1.16 3.92 4.89
CA LEU A 39 0.06 4.86 4.76
C LEU A 39 0.17 5.96 5.80
N ASN A 40 -0.29 7.16 5.47
CA ASN A 40 -0.45 8.25 6.43
C ASN A 40 -1.81 8.20 7.14
N SER A 41 -2.06 9.14 8.05
CA SER A 41 -3.30 9.24 8.82
C SER A 41 -4.57 9.36 7.96
N HIS A 42 -4.44 9.82 6.72
CA HIS A 42 -5.52 9.97 5.74
C HIS A 42 -5.60 8.80 4.75
N ASN A 43 -4.97 7.65 5.04
CA ASN A 43 -4.92 6.47 4.17
C ASN A 43 -4.26 6.71 2.79
N ARG A 44 -3.44 7.75 2.64
CA ARG A 44 -2.67 7.98 1.41
C ARG A 44 -1.28 7.38 1.55
N LEU A 45 -0.64 7.06 0.42
CA LEU A 45 0.75 6.61 0.43
C LEU A 45 1.64 7.64 1.12
N SER A 46 2.46 7.16 2.05
CA SER A 46 3.62 7.91 2.54
C SER A 46 4.75 7.85 1.50
N PRO A 47 5.81 8.65 1.64
CA PRO A 47 7.01 8.50 0.79
C PRO A 47 7.58 7.07 0.82
N LEU A 48 7.58 6.41 1.98
CA LEU A 48 7.98 5.01 2.11
C LEU A 48 7.00 4.08 1.39
N GLY A 49 5.70 4.34 1.49
CA GLY A 49 4.66 3.60 0.78
C GLY A 49 4.83 3.65 -0.73
N VAL A 50 5.15 4.82 -1.29
CA VAL A 50 5.45 4.97 -2.73
C VAL A 50 6.65 4.11 -3.12
N LEU A 51 7.75 4.18 -2.35
CA LEU A 51 8.95 3.39 -2.63
C LEU A 51 8.66 1.88 -2.62
N VAL A 52 8.00 1.39 -1.57
CA VAL A 52 7.64 -0.03 -1.44
C VAL A 52 6.68 -0.45 -2.55
N GLY A 53 5.67 0.38 -2.85
CA GLY A 53 4.74 0.12 -3.93
C GLY A 53 5.44 -0.05 -5.28
N ASN A 54 6.39 0.82 -5.61
CA ASN A 54 7.19 0.70 -6.83
C ASN A 54 8.00 -0.61 -6.87
N VAL A 55 8.60 -1.03 -5.75
CA VAL A 55 9.31 -2.32 -5.66
C VAL A 55 8.36 -3.51 -5.85
N LEU A 56 7.15 -3.43 -5.29
CA LEU A 56 6.12 -4.47 -5.45
C LEU A 56 5.61 -4.55 -6.89
N MET A 57 5.53 -3.42 -7.58
CA MET A 57 5.16 -3.35 -9.00
C MET A 57 6.24 -3.99 -9.90
N LEU A 58 7.53 -3.80 -9.58
CA LEU A 58 8.64 -4.46 -10.29
C LEU A 58 8.63 -5.99 -10.13
N LYS A 59 8.20 -6.50 -8.97
CA LYS A 59 8.20 -7.93 -8.66
C LYS A 59 7.14 -8.74 -9.45
N GLN A 60 6.24 -8.06 -10.17
CA GLN A 60 5.21 -8.70 -10.99
C GLN A 60 5.59 -8.85 -12.47
N SER A 61 6.85 -8.55 -12.83
CA SER A 61 7.42 -8.76 -14.17
C SER A 61 8.04 -10.15 -14.30
#